data_AF-A0A661Y036-F1
#
_entry.id   AF-A0A661Y036-F1
#
_cell.length_a   1.000
_cell.length_b   1.000
_cell.length_c   1.000
_cell.angle_alpha   90.00
_cell.angle_beta   90.00
_cell.angle_gamma   90.00
#
_symmetry.space_group_name_H-M   'P 1'
#
loop_
_entity.id
_entity.type
_entity.pdbx_description
1 polymer ?
#
loop_
_entity_poly.entity_id
_entity_poly.type
_entity_poly.pdbx_seq_one_letter_code
_entity_poly.pdbx_strand_id
1 'polypeptide(L)' 'MTKTFTQNDLIRYIYNETSHEESSEIQQALLCDGSLQEEYKSLSGVKSMLDELLETTSSTSV' A
#
# COMPACT_ATOMS: atom_id res chain seq x y z
N MET A 1 23.64 0.07 5.51
CA MET A 1 22.89 1.26 5.07
C MET A 1 21.48 1.11 5.60
N THR A 2 20.93 2.12 6.27
CA THR A 2 19.49 2.16 6.57
C THR A 2 18.75 2.36 5.26
N LYS A 3 18.03 1.33 4.80
CA LYS A 3 17.20 1.40 3.60
C LYS A 3 15.94 2.19 4.00
N THR A 4 15.81 3.42 3.50
CA THR A 4 14.64 4.25 3.79
C THR A 4 13.59 3.96 2.72
N PHE A 5 12.43 3.44 3.13
CA PHE A 5 11.31 3.25 2.23
C PHE A 5 10.56 4.57 2.02
N THR A 6 10.19 4.84 0.78
CA THR A 6 9.44 6.03 0.40
C THR A 6 7.96 5.71 0.22
N GLN A 7 7.14 6.75 0.14
CA GLN A 7 5.74 6.63 -0.24
C GLN A 7 5.54 5.81 -1.54
N ASN A 8 6.42 5.99 -2.52
CA ASN A 8 6.35 5.27 -3.79
C ASN A 8 6.57 3.76 -3.60
N ASP A 9 7.44 3.36 -2.67
CA ASP A 9 7.67 1.96 -2.35
C ASP A 9 6.46 1.33 -1.65
N LEU A 10 5.77 2.10 -0.80
CA LEU A 10 4.51 1.67 -0.19
C LEU A 10 3.40 1.48 -1.22
N ILE A 11 3.29 2.39 -2.21
CA ILE A 11 2.31 2.27 -3.30
C ILE A 11 2.61 0.99 -4.10
N ARG A 12 3.85 0.78 -4.54
CA ARG A 12 4.25 -0.45 -5.23
C ARG A 12 3.93 -1.69 -4.39
N TYR A 13 4.20 -1.66 -3.09
CA TYR A 13 3.90 -2.75 -2.18
C TYR A 13 2.38 -3.04 -2.10
N ILE A 14 1.56 -1.99 -1.96
CA ILE A 14 0.09 -2.10 -1.91
C ILE A 14 -0.49 -2.71 -3.20
N TYR A 15 0.11 -2.44 -4.35
CA TYR A 15 -0.29 -3.00 -5.64
C TYR A 15 0.43 -4.32 -6.00
N ASN A 16 1.19 -4.92 -5.07
CA ASN A 16 2.00 -6.12 -5.30
C ASN A 16 3.04 -5.98 -6.44
N GLU A 17 3.53 -4.77 -6.69
CA GLU A 17 4.56 -4.45 -7.68
C GLU A 17 5.99 -4.46 -7.09
N THR A 18 6.16 -5.21 -6.00
CA THR A 18 7.45 -5.39 -5.31
C THR A 18 7.89 -6.84 -5.39
N SER A 19 9.20 -7.07 -5.42
CA SER A 19 9.74 -8.42 -5.26
C SER A 19 9.45 -8.95 -3.86
N HIS A 20 9.51 -10.28 -3.69
CA HIS A 20 9.31 -10.91 -2.38
C HIS A 20 10.28 -10.37 -1.31
N GLU A 21 11.51 -10.08 -1.72
CA GLU A 21 12.57 -9.56 -0.86
C GLU A 21 12.27 -8.11 -0.44
N GLU A 22 11.88 -7.24 -1.39
CA GLU A 22 11.41 -5.87 -1.08
C GLU A 22 10.17 -5.89 -0.17
N SER A 23 9.19 -6.75 -0.46
CA SER A 23 7.98 -6.91 0.36
C SER A 23 8.32 -7.25 1.81
N SER A 24 9.24 -8.21 2.03
CA SER A 24 9.66 -8.61 3.37
C SER A 24 10.35 -7.48 4.11
N GLU A 25 11.24 -6.73 3.45
CA GLU A 25 11.92 -5.60 4.08
C GLU A 25 10.96 -4.44 4.42
N ILE A 26 10.00 -4.14 3.53
CA ILE A 26 8.95 -3.14 3.77
C ILE A 26 8.11 -3.56 4.98
N GLN A 27 7.74 -4.84 5.07
CA GLN A 27 6.98 -5.36 6.19
C GLN A 27 7.72 -5.20 7.52
N GLN A 28 9.04 -5.43 7.54
CA GLN A 28 9.87 -5.17 8.72
C GLN A 28 9.93 -3.67 9.06
N ALA A 29 10.05 -2.80 8.07
CA ALA A 29 10.06 -1.35 8.28
C ALA A 29 8.73 -0.85 8.87
N LEU A 30 7.59 -1.37 8.41
CA LEU A 30 6.25 -1.04 8.93
C LEU A 30 6.02 -1.46 10.39
N LEU A 31 6.83 -2.39 10.92
CA LEU A 31 6.78 -2.79 12.33
C LEU A 31 7.62 -1.88 13.23
N CYS A 32 8.68 -1.30 12.68
CA CYS A 32 9.66 -0.50 13.41
C CYS A 32 9.43 1.01 13.27
N ASP A 33 8.78 1.45 12.20
CA ASP A 33 8.53 2.85 11.86
C ASP A 33 7.02 3.16 11.89
N GLY A 34 6.59 3.82 12.97
CA GLY A 34 5.18 4.19 13.15
C GLY A 34 4.68 5.20 12.12
N SER A 35 5.53 6.12 11.68
CA SER A 35 5.17 7.12 10.66
C SER A 35 4.93 6.44 9.31
N LEU A 36 5.81 5.50 8.95
CA LEU A 36 5.65 4.70 7.73
C LEU A 36 4.39 3.83 7.79
N GLN A 37 4.06 3.29 8.97
CA GLN A 37 2.84 2.52 9.18
C GLN A 37 1.56 3.37 9.02
N GLU A 38 1.55 4.60 9.53
CA GLU A 38 0.43 5.53 9.35
C GLU A 38 0.22 5.87 7.87
N GLU A 39 1.31 6.12 7.14
CA GLU A 39 1.26 6.39 5.70
C GLU A 39 0.72 5.17 4.93
N TYR A 40 1.17 3.96 5.25
CA TYR A 40 0.65 2.73 4.68
C TYR A 40 -0.86 2.55 4.92
N LYS A 41 -1.35 2.79 6.14
CA LYS A 41 -2.78 2.71 6.46
C LYS A 41 -3.59 3.71 5.66
N SER A 42 -3.10 4.93 5.51
CA SER A 42 -3.74 5.98 4.69
C SER A 42 -3.87 5.54 3.23
N LEU A 43 -2.76 5.11 2.62
CA LEU A 43 -2.73 4.66 1.22
C LEU A 43 -3.60 3.42 0.98
N SER A 44 -3.56 2.44 1.90
CA SER A 44 -4.39 1.24 1.82
C SER A 44 -5.89 1.55 1.95
N GLY A 45 -6.24 2.54 2.78
CA GLY A 45 -7.61 3.07 2.87
C GLY A 45 -8.08 3.68 1.55
N VAL A 46 -7.26 4.54 0.93
CA VAL A 46 -7.56 5.13 -0.38
C VAL A 46 -7.76 4.05 -1.44
N LYS A 47 -6.89 3.03 -1.50
CA LYS A 47 -7.07 1.89 -2.41
C LYS A 47 -8.39 1.16 -2.15
N SER A 48 -8.72 0.88 -0.89
CA SER A 48 -9.96 0.16 -0.54
C SER A 48 -11.20 0.93 -0.96
N MET A 49 -11.21 2.26 -0.78
CA MET A 49 -12.30 3.12 -1.24
C MET A 49 -12.41 3.15 -2.77
N LEU A 50 -11.28 3.15 -3.47
CA LEU A 50 -11.25 3.09 -4.93
C LEU A 50 -11.79 1.74 -5.44
N ASP A 51 -11.37 0.64 -4.83
CA ASP A 51 -11.85 -0.71 -5.16
C ASP A 51 -13.37 -0.80 -4.94
N GLU A 52 -13.88 -0.28 -3.82
CA GLU A 52 -15.33 -0.23 -3.54
C GLU A 52 -16.10 0.60 -4.58
N LEU A 53 -15.55 1.75 -5.00
CA LEU A 53 -16.16 2.58 -6.04
C LEU A 53 -16.16 1.87 -7.41
N LEU A 54 -15.10 1.15 -7.75
CA LEU A 54 -15.00 0.38 -8.99
C LEU A 54 -16.02 -0.78 -9.01
N GLU A 55 -16.20 -1.49 -7.90
CA GLU A 55 -17.20 -2.57 -7.79
C GLU A 55 -18.64 -2.03 -7.91
N THR A 56 -18.93 -0.89 -7.29
CA THR A 56 -20.27 -0.27 -7.32
C THR A 56 -20.62 0.31 -8.70
N THR A 57 -19.65 0.91 -9.39
CA THR A 57 -19.85 1.44 -10.75
C THR A 57 -19.94 0.35 -11.81
N SER A 58 -19.18 -0.75 -11.67
CA SER A 58 -19.27 -1.91 -12.58
C SER A 58 -20.64 -2.61 -12.52
N SER A 59 -21.32 -2.54 -11.37
CA SER A 59 -22.64 -3.12 -11.16
C SER A 59 -23.79 -2.21 -11.63
N THR A 60 -23.53 -0.92 -11.86
CA THR A 60 -24.52 0.05 -12.35
C THR A 60 -24.28 0.34 -13.83
N SER A 61 -24.40 -0.70 -14.67
CA SER A 61 -24.73 -0.51 -16.08
C SER A 61 -26.25 -0.41 -16.19
N VAL A 62 -26.79 0.80 -16.14
CA VAL A 62 -28.18 1.14 -16.52
C VAL A 62 -28.19 2.28 -17.52
#